data_AF-A0A3R9UA43-F1
#
_entry.id   AF-A0A3R9UA43-F1
#
_cell.length_a   1.000
_cell.length_b   1.000
_cell.length_c   1.000
_cell.angle_alpha   90.00
_cell.angle_beta   90.00
_cell.angle_gamma   90.00
#
_symmetry.space_group_name_H-M   'P 1'
#
loop_
_entity.id
_entity.type
_entity.pdbx_description
1 polymer ?
#
loop_
_entity_poly.entity_id
_entity_poly.type
_entity_poly.pdbx_seq_one_letter_code
_entity_poly.pdbx_strand_id
1 'polypeptide(L)' 'PKLFIVKKDPSLTTEEVLNFAKENLTGYKRPRYVEFMDELPKSNVGKILRKDLRKPA' A
#
# COMPACT_ATOMS: atom_id res chain seq x y z
N PRO A 1 -10.49 -1.42 1.92
CA PRO A 1 -9.33 -0.52 2.08
C PRO A 1 -8.24 -0.92 1.08
N LYS A 2 -7.62 0.05 0.39
CA LYS A 2 -6.51 -0.19 -0.53
C LYS A 2 -5.20 0.16 0.17
N LEU A 3 -4.19 -0.67 0.00
CA LEU A 3 -2.85 -0.51 0.57
C LEU A 3 -1.86 -0.13 -0.53
N PHE A 4 -1.10 0.93 -0.32
CA PHE A 4 -0.06 1.39 -1.23
C PHE A 4 1.31 1.10 -0.63
N ILE A 5 2.18 0.42 -1.38
CA ILE A 5 3.47 -0.03 -0.89
C ILE A 5 4.55 0.37 -1.89
N VAL A 6 5.62 0.99 -1.37
CA VAL A 6 6.89 1.10 -2.08
C VAL A 6 7.74 -0.08 -1.65
N LYS A 7 8.03 -0.99 -2.59
CA LYS A 7 8.80 -2.19 -2.28
C LYS A 7 10.25 -1.82 -2.01
N LYS A 8 10.79 -2.31 -0.89
CA LYS A 8 12.24 -2.33 -0.67
C LYS A 8 12.88 -3.50 -1.42
N ASP A 9 12.20 -4.64 -1.43
CA ASP A 9 12.59 -5.85 -2.14
C ASP A 9 11.66 -6.07 -3.35
N PRO A 10 12.18 -6.11 -4.59
CA PRO A 10 11.38 -6.35 -5.79
C PRO A 10 10.60 -7.68 -5.77
N SER A 11 11.10 -8.68 -5.05
CA SER A 11 10.50 -10.02 -4.97
C SER A 11 9.19 -10.05 -4.18
N LEU A 12 8.93 -9.05 -3.33
CA LEU A 12 7.74 -9.01 -2.48
C LEU A 12 6.46 -9.10 -3.31
N THR A 13 5.60 -10.07 -3.01
CA THR A 13 4.37 -10.30 -3.77
C THR A 13 3.13 -9.77 -3.07
N THR A 14 2.04 -9.60 -3.82
CA THR A 14 0.74 -9.22 -3.26
C THR A 14 0.22 -10.28 -2.27
N GLU A 15 0.44 -11.56 -2.58
CA GLU A 15 -0.03 -12.68 -1.76
C GLU A 15 0.64 -12.71 -0.38
N GLU A 16 1.97 -12.50 -0.34
CA GLU A 16 2.71 -12.40 0.92
C GLU A 16 2.20 -11.27 1.81
N VAL A 17 1.92 -10.09 1.21
CA VAL A 17 1.37 -8.94 1.93
C VAL A 17 -0.01 -9.25 2.50
N LEU A 18 -0.88 -9.89 1.70
CA LEU A 18 -2.23 -10.25 2.13
C LEU A 18 -2.22 -11.34 3.20
N ASN A 19 -1.36 -12.35 3.08
CA ASN A 19 -1.18 -13.42 4.06
C ASN A 19 -0.66 -12.84 5.38
N PHE A 20 0.35 -11.99 5.33
CA PHE A 20 0.85 -11.28 6.51
C PHE A 20 -0.25 -10.46 7.19
N ALA A 21 -1.04 -9.71 6.40
CA ALA A 21 -2.18 -8.96 6.94
C ALA A 21 -3.27 -9.88 7.51
N LYS A 22 -3.48 -11.07 6.95
CA LYS A 22 -4.46 -12.04 7.44
C LYS A 22 -4.08 -12.57 8.82
N GLU A 23 -2.80 -12.87 9.01
CA GLU A 23 -2.25 -13.39 10.27
C GLU A 23 -2.19 -12.32 11.36
N ASN A 24 -1.84 -11.08 11.00
CA ASN A 24 -1.55 -10.02 11.98
C ASN A 24 -2.71 -9.03 12.20
N LEU A 25 -3.70 -8.98 11.31
CA LEU A 25 -4.82 -8.03 11.40
C LEU A 25 -6.17 -8.71 11.54
N THR A 26 -7.04 -8.06 12.31
CA THR A 26 -8.47 -8.40 12.38
C THR A 26 -9.14 -8.22 11.01
N GLY A 27 -10.17 -9.02 10.73
CA GLY A 27 -10.80 -9.11 9.40
C GLY A 27 -11.17 -7.77 8.76
N TYR A 28 -11.67 -6.80 9.54
CA TYR A 28 -12.07 -5.49 9.02
C TYR A 28 -10.89 -4.56 8.69
N LYS A 29 -9.71 -4.78 9.27
CA LYS A 29 -8.49 -3.99 8.99
C LYS A 29 -7.71 -4.55 7.80
N ARG A 30 -8.03 -5.75 7.33
CA ARG A 30 -7.33 -6.39 6.22
C ARG A 30 -7.54 -5.58 4.92
N PRO A 31 -6.46 -5.23 4.21
CA PRO A 31 -6.57 -4.60 2.91
C PRO A 31 -7.26 -5.56 1.92
N ARG A 32 -8.09 -5.00 1.04
CA ARG A 32 -8.74 -5.76 -0.05
C ARG A 32 -7.96 -5.68 -1.36
N TYR A 33 -7.15 -4.63 -1.51
CA TYR A 33 -6.36 -4.36 -2.70
C TYR A 33 -4.98 -3.89 -2.26
N VAL A 34 -3.94 -4.37 -2.94
CA VAL A 34 -2.55 -3.93 -2.76
C VAL A 34 -2.09 -3.35 -4.08
N GLU A 35 -1.49 -2.18 -4.02
CA GLU A 35 -0.92 -1.50 -5.18
C GLU A 35 0.54 -1.16 -4.89
N PHE A 36 1.41 -1.64 -5.76
CA PHE A 36 2.83 -1.36 -5.68
C PHE A 36 3.14 -0.13 -6.53
N MET A 37 3.93 0.78 -5.98
CA MET A 37 4.35 2.02 -6.64
C MET A 37 5.85 2.21 -6.40
N ASP A 38 6.52 2.88 -7.32
CA ASP A 38 7.95 3.19 -7.17
C ASP A 38 8.18 4.29 -6.12
N GLU A 39 7.26 5.25 -6.03
CA GLU A 39 7.29 6.28 -5.00
C GLU A 39 5.88 6.69 -4.55
N LEU A 40 5.78 7.09 -3.27
CA LEU A 40 4.57 7.73 -2.74
C LEU A 40 4.55 9.22 -3.11
N PRO A 41 3.38 9.76 -3.52
CA PRO A 41 3.25 11.19 -3.81
C PRO A 41 3.52 11.99 -2.54
N LYS A 42 4.46 12.93 -2.62
CA LYS A 42 4.86 13.79 -1.50
C LYS A 42 4.65 15.26 -1.88
N SER A 43 4.37 16.09 -0.89
CA SER A 43 4.44 17.54 -1.03
C SER A 43 5.89 18.02 -1.12
N ASN A 44 6.09 19.28 -1.48
CA ASN A 44 7.42 19.92 -1.51
C ASN A 44 8.14 19.90 -0.14
N VAL A 45 7.41 19.65 0.94
CA VAL A 45 7.96 19.52 2.30
C VAL A 45 7.96 18.07 2.81
N GLY A 46 7.80 17.09 1.90
CA GLY A 46 7.93 15.66 2.20
C GLY A 46 6.69 14.97 2.79
N LYS A 47 5.55 15.66 2.94
CA LYS A 47 4.32 15.03 3.46
C LYS A 47 3.65 14.16 2.41
N ILE A 48 3.23 12.95 2.77
CA ILE A 48 2.51 12.04 1.85
C ILE A 48 1.14 12.63 1.49
N LEU A 49 0.87 12.79 0.20
CA LEU A 49 -0.36 13.33 -0.36
C LEU A 49 -1.39 12.21 -0.57
N ARG A 50 -2.14 11.88 0.49
CA ARG A 50 -3.18 10.82 0.45
C ARG A 50 -4.29 11.07 -0.59
N LYS A 51 -4.53 12.32 -0.98
CA LYS A 51 -5.51 12.68 -2.02
C LYS A 51 -5.12 12.09 -3.37
N ASP A 52 -3.83 12.14 -3.71
CA ASP A 52 -3.35 11.70 -5.02
C ASP A 52 -3.31 10.18 -5.14
N LEU A 53 -3.16 9.47 -4.02
CA LEU A 53 -3.31 8.00 -3.95
C LEU A 53 -4.73 7.51 -4.25
N ARG A 54 -5.75 8.37 -4.24
CA ARG A 54 -7.16 7.97 -4.48
C ARG A 54 -7.65 8.25 -5.90
N LYS A 55 -6.84 8.92 -6.73
CA LYS A 55 -7.23 9.21 -8.11
C LYS A 55 -7.25 7.90 -8.90
N PRO A 56 -8.30 7.61 -9.70
CA PRO A 56 -8.21 6.57 -10.71
C PRO A 56 -7.10 6.95 -11.69
N ALA A 57 -6.30 5.96 -12.09
CA ALA A 57 -5.27 6.12 -13.12
C ALA A 57 -5.90 6.52 -14.46
#